data_AF-A0A7E5VBZ1-F1
#
_entry.id   AF-A0A7E5VBZ1-F1
#
_cell.length_a   1.000
_cell.length_b   1.000
_cell.length_c   1.000
_cell.angle_alpha   90.00
_cell.angle_beta   90.00
_cell.angle_gamma   90.00
#
_symmetry.space_group_name_H-M   'P 1'
#
loop_
_entity.id
_entity.type
_entity.pdbx_description
1 polymer ?
#
loop_
_entity_poly.entity_id
_entity_poly.type
_entity_poly.pdbx_seq_one_letter_code
_entity_poly.pdbx_strand_id
1 'polypeptide(L)'
;MSTFIFTVLVLATATAAPHHSHDKGQKAEKHPTCQEFTQGLSFNDSQAVGIWHLLHYKNEPAGGSAAAHCVQITPVNDQERKDLSELIGKYVENLKWESITLKMQIPCPNHKTNKTRDYYLEKLEGDGSYRTLQIPPSTVKLDLSDFNRYPMRLKAIESQYLGMMDCHEKFVFIMGREQPEGKDIDERLKKMIQVYWPEE
;
A
#
# COMPACT_ATOMS: atom_id res chain seq x y z
N MET A 1 69.65 39.06 -26.47
CA MET A 1 69.76 37.61 -26.23
C MET A 1 70.15 37.42 -24.78
N SER A 2 69.20 37.06 -23.91
CA SER A 2 69.45 36.72 -22.51
C SER A 2 68.74 35.43 -22.19
N THR A 3 69.56 34.40 -21.98
CA THR A 3 69.19 33.07 -21.53
C THR A 3 68.98 33.13 -20.01
N PHE A 4 67.80 32.76 -19.51
CA PHE A 4 67.60 32.46 -18.10
C PHE A 4 67.32 30.96 -17.95
N ILE A 5 68.24 30.32 -17.23
CA ILE A 5 68.18 28.93 -16.78
C ILE A 5 67.22 28.90 -15.59
N PHE A 6 66.21 28.02 -15.64
CA PHE A 6 65.44 27.65 -14.44
C PHE A 6 65.60 26.15 -14.17
N THR A 7 66.14 25.90 -13.00
CA THR A 7 66.49 24.61 -12.41
C THR A 7 65.22 23.83 -12.08
N VAL A 8 65.24 22.54 -12.42
CA VAL A 8 64.19 21.55 -12.14
C VAL A 8 64.23 21.16 -10.66
N LEU A 9 63.10 21.27 -9.96
CA LEU A 9 62.90 20.68 -8.63
C LEU A 9 61.95 19.48 -8.78
N VAL A 10 62.50 18.27 -8.65
CA VAL A 10 61.75 17.01 -8.64
C VAL A 10 61.30 16.74 -7.20
N LEU A 11 60.01 16.91 -6.91
CA LEU A 11 59.41 16.38 -5.69
C LEU A 11 58.89 14.96 -5.96
N ALA A 12 59.52 13.98 -5.33
CA ALA A 12 59.05 12.61 -5.28
C ALA A 12 57.81 12.54 -4.37
N THR A 13 56.63 12.36 -4.95
CA THR A 13 55.42 12.04 -4.19
C THR A 13 55.37 10.53 -3.95
N ALA A 14 55.58 10.14 -2.69
CA ALA A 14 55.34 8.80 -2.20
C ALA A 14 53.90 8.35 -2.52
N THR A 15 53.80 7.18 -3.14
CA THR A 15 52.56 6.48 -3.45
C THR A 15 51.91 5.98 -2.15
N ALA A 16 50.98 6.76 -1.60
CA ALA A 16 49.96 6.22 -0.71
C ALA A 16 48.82 5.72 -1.60
N ALA A 17 48.74 4.40 -1.77
CA ALA A 17 47.62 3.76 -2.44
C ALA A 17 46.32 4.11 -1.70
N PRO A 18 45.36 4.81 -2.33
CA PRO A 18 44.05 4.91 -1.74
C PRO A 18 43.42 3.53 -1.85
N HIS A 19 43.21 2.88 -0.71
CA HIS A 19 42.21 1.84 -0.60
C HIS A 19 40.92 2.41 -1.19
N HIS A 20 40.53 1.94 -2.37
CA HIS A 20 39.18 2.09 -2.88
C HIS A 20 38.27 1.30 -1.93
N SER A 21 37.90 1.93 -0.82
CA SER A 21 36.66 1.59 -0.13
C SER A 21 35.56 1.82 -1.16
N HIS A 22 35.04 0.72 -1.72
CA HIS A 22 33.75 0.73 -2.39
C HIS A 22 32.69 0.99 -1.33
N ASP A 23 32.63 2.23 -0.87
CA ASP A 23 31.45 2.77 -0.22
C ASP A 23 30.45 3.01 -1.36
N LYS A 24 29.82 1.92 -1.82
CA LYS A 24 28.57 2.01 -2.55
C LYS A 24 27.58 2.59 -1.54
N GLY A 25 27.52 3.92 -1.49
CA GLY A 25 26.35 4.62 -1.01
C GLY A 25 25.18 4.13 -1.86
N GLN A 26 24.54 3.06 -1.43
CA GLN A 26 23.19 2.74 -1.82
C GLN A 26 22.41 4.02 -1.53
N LYS A 27 22.06 4.77 -2.59
CA LYS A 27 20.97 5.72 -2.48
C LYS A 27 19.80 4.87 -2.01
N ALA A 28 19.46 4.94 -0.73
CA ALA A 28 18.24 4.37 -0.21
C ALA A 28 17.13 4.88 -1.12
N GLU A 29 16.55 4.00 -1.93
CA GLU A 29 15.38 4.34 -2.72
C GLU A 29 14.32 4.78 -1.71
N LYS A 30 13.99 6.08 -1.75
CA LYS A 30 13.09 6.68 -0.77
C LYS A 30 11.69 6.15 -1.06
N HIS A 31 11.29 5.09 -0.37
CA HIS A 31 9.93 4.58 -0.42
C HIS A 31 8.95 5.70 -0.05
N PRO A 32 7.80 5.81 -0.76
CA PRO A 32 6.78 6.78 -0.40
C PRO A 32 6.28 6.50 1.02
N THR A 33 6.29 7.52 1.87
CA THR A 33 5.67 7.42 3.20
C THR A 33 4.15 7.36 3.08
N CYS A 34 3.48 6.86 4.13
CA CYS A 34 2.01 6.84 4.20
C CYS A 34 1.38 8.21 3.91
N GLN A 35 2.03 9.30 4.33
CA GLN A 35 1.54 10.66 4.10
C GLN A 35 1.77 11.10 2.64
N GLU A 36 2.95 10.82 2.08
CA GLU A 36 3.30 11.19 0.71
C GLU A 36 2.45 10.44 -0.34
N PHE A 37 1.93 9.24 -0.01
CA PHE A 37 1.21 8.39 -0.96
C PHE A 37 -0.02 9.08 -1.59
N THR A 38 -0.78 9.83 -0.79
CA THR A 38 -1.97 10.59 -1.25
C THR A 38 -1.82 12.10 -1.19
N GLN A 39 -0.64 12.62 -0.83
CA GLN A 39 -0.45 14.05 -0.59
C GLN A 39 -0.84 14.88 -1.82
N GLY A 40 -1.68 15.89 -1.62
CA GLY A 40 -2.10 16.84 -2.66
C GLY A 40 -3.10 16.27 -3.67
N LEU A 41 -3.65 15.09 -3.42
CA LEU A 41 -4.68 14.47 -4.26
C LEU A 41 -6.05 14.62 -3.62
N SER A 42 -7.09 14.72 -4.46
CA SER A 42 -8.48 14.52 -4.04
C SER A 42 -8.89 13.09 -4.39
N PHE A 43 -9.52 12.40 -3.45
CA PHE A 43 -10.02 11.04 -3.67
C PHE A 43 -11.53 10.97 -3.41
N ASN A 44 -12.26 10.43 -4.39
CA ASN A 44 -13.67 10.14 -4.28
C ASN A 44 -13.86 8.64 -4.04
N ASP A 45 -14.62 8.29 -3.02
CA ASP A 45 -14.93 6.92 -2.63
C ASP A 45 -15.48 6.08 -3.79
N SER A 46 -16.21 6.69 -4.72
CA SER A 46 -16.71 6.02 -5.93
C SER A 46 -15.61 5.46 -6.82
N GLN A 47 -14.39 6.02 -6.76
CA GLN A 47 -13.22 5.51 -7.48
C GLN A 47 -12.70 4.20 -6.90
N ALA A 48 -12.95 3.92 -5.61
CA ALA A 48 -12.61 2.65 -4.97
C ALA A 48 -13.69 1.58 -5.15
N VAL A 49 -14.96 1.95 -5.37
CA VAL A 49 -16.06 0.97 -5.38
C VAL A 49 -15.90 -0.08 -6.49
N GLY A 50 -16.15 -1.34 -6.15
CA GLY A 50 -16.18 -2.51 -7.02
C GLY A 50 -15.16 -3.58 -6.64
N ILE A 51 -14.92 -4.52 -7.55
CA ILE A 51 -14.01 -5.65 -7.34
C ILE A 51 -12.64 -5.30 -7.92
N TRP A 52 -11.60 -5.66 -7.17
CA TRP A 52 -10.20 -5.41 -7.47
C TRP A 52 -9.39 -6.69 -7.26
N HIS A 53 -8.45 -6.95 -8.16
CA HIS A 53 -7.60 -8.13 -8.17
C HIS A 53 -6.15 -7.72 -8.05
N LEU A 54 -5.39 -8.40 -7.19
CA LEU A 54 -3.97 -8.17 -7.03
C LEU A 54 -3.24 -8.47 -8.35
N LEU A 55 -2.45 -7.51 -8.84
CA LEU A 55 -1.79 -7.66 -10.14
C LEU A 55 -0.45 -8.40 -10.06
N HIS A 56 0.18 -8.50 -8.88
CA HIS A 56 1.54 -9.03 -8.70
C HIS A 56 1.59 -10.47 -8.16
N TYR A 57 0.54 -11.29 -8.37
CA TYR A 57 0.47 -12.62 -7.74
C TYR A 57 1.51 -13.65 -8.25
N LYS A 58 2.12 -13.43 -9.44
CA LYS A 58 3.08 -14.38 -10.02
C LYS A 58 4.34 -14.59 -9.16
N ASN A 59 4.65 -13.67 -8.25
CA ASN A 59 5.87 -13.70 -7.43
C ASN A 59 5.67 -14.20 -6.00
N GLU A 60 4.45 -14.53 -5.57
CA GLU A 60 4.24 -15.18 -4.27
C GLU A 60 4.54 -16.69 -4.35
N PRO A 61 5.38 -17.24 -3.45
CA PRO A 61 5.71 -18.65 -3.44
C PRO A 61 4.48 -19.48 -3.00
N ALA A 62 3.74 -19.99 -3.99
CA ALA A 62 2.82 -21.14 -3.97
C ALA A 62 1.85 -21.31 -2.78
N GLY A 63 0.53 -21.18 -3.04
CA GLY A 63 -0.49 -21.83 -2.20
C GLY A 63 -1.95 -21.41 -2.36
N GLY A 64 -2.25 -20.27 -3.02
CA GLY A 64 -3.62 -19.75 -3.16
C GLY A 64 -4.13 -19.81 -4.59
N SER A 65 -5.44 -20.05 -4.79
CA SER A 65 -6.06 -19.76 -6.09
C SER A 65 -6.14 -18.25 -6.29
N ALA A 66 -6.04 -17.75 -7.53
CA ALA A 66 -6.07 -16.31 -7.86
C ALA A 66 -7.29 -15.56 -7.25
N ALA A 67 -8.37 -16.30 -7.03
CA ALA A 67 -9.57 -15.95 -6.28
C ALA A 67 -9.36 -15.46 -4.83
N ALA A 68 -8.35 -15.96 -4.12
CA ALA A 68 -8.04 -15.56 -2.76
C ALA A 68 -7.42 -14.16 -2.67
N HIS A 69 -6.97 -13.59 -3.81
CA HIS A 69 -6.27 -12.32 -3.92
C HIS A 69 -7.14 -11.23 -4.55
N CYS A 70 -8.41 -11.20 -4.15
CA CYS A 70 -9.35 -10.19 -4.60
C CYS A 70 -9.96 -9.43 -3.42
N VAL A 71 -10.26 -8.17 -3.67
CA VAL A 71 -10.83 -7.22 -2.72
C VAL A 71 -12.11 -6.68 -3.31
N GLN A 72 -13.21 -6.76 -2.57
CA GLN A 72 -14.45 -6.09 -2.95
C GLN A 72 -14.65 -4.87 -2.04
N ILE A 73 -14.83 -3.70 -2.65
CA ILE A 73 -15.14 -2.45 -1.94
C ILE A 73 -16.55 -2.01 -2.29
N THR A 74 -17.38 -1.79 -1.28
CA THR A 74 -18.77 -1.33 -1.43
C THR A 74 -19.03 -0.09 -0.58
N PRO A 75 -19.95 0.79 -0.99
CA PRO A 75 -20.41 1.88 -0.12
C PRO A 75 -21.15 1.31 1.09
N VAL A 76 -21.00 1.97 2.25
CA VAL A 76 -21.75 1.67 3.47
C VAL A 76 -22.95 2.60 3.54
N ASN A 77 -24.14 2.04 3.68
CA ASN A 77 -25.37 2.81 3.82
C ASN A 77 -25.66 3.13 5.30
N ASP A 78 -26.63 4.03 5.55
CA ASP A 78 -26.95 4.50 6.90
C ASP A 78 -27.47 3.39 7.82
N GLN A 79 -28.21 2.42 7.28
CA GLN A 79 -28.73 1.30 8.05
C GLN A 79 -27.59 0.38 8.50
N GLU A 80 -26.70 -0.02 7.59
CA GLU A 80 -25.53 -0.86 7.91
C GLU A 80 -24.62 -0.16 8.93
N ARG A 81 -24.43 1.15 8.81
CA ARG A 81 -23.69 1.95 9.80
C ARG A 81 -24.31 1.91 11.18
N LYS A 82 -25.63 2.07 11.24
CA LYS A 82 -26.39 2.03 12.49
C LYS A 82 -26.30 0.65 13.14
N ASP A 83 -26.55 -0.39 12.36
CA ASP A 83 -26.48 -1.78 12.84
C ASP A 83 -25.07 -2.11 13.37
N LEU A 84 -24.03 -1.66 12.67
CA LEU A 84 -22.66 -1.82 13.11
C LEU A 84 -22.38 -1.09 14.43
N SER A 85 -22.81 0.17 14.54
CA SER A 85 -22.65 0.96 15.77
C SER A 85 -23.38 0.33 16.95
N GLU A 86 -24.58 -0.23 16.74
CA GLU A 86 -25.34 -0.91 17.80
C GLU A 86 -24.66 -2.20 18.24
N LEU A 87 -24.10 -2.96 17.28
CA LEU A 87 -23.45 -4.24 17.54
C LEU A 87 -22.14 -4.09 18.32
N ILE A 88 -21.27 -3.19 17.88
CA ILE A 88 -19.89 -3.12 18.38
C ILE A 88 -19.49 -1.76 18.98
N GLY A 89 -20.38 -0.77 19.01
CA GLY A 89 -20.00 0.60 19.37
C GLY A 89 -19.46 0.77 20.78
N LYS A 90 -19.90 -0.06 21.71
CA LYS A 90 -19.35 -0.09 23.08
C LYS A 90 -17.93 -0.65 23.19
N TYR A 91 -17.42 -1.30 22.14
CA TYR A 91 -16.08 -1.88 22.08
C TYR A 91 -15.12 -1.07 21.20
N VAL A 92 -15.58 0.01 20.58
CA VAL A 92 -14.73 0.82 19.68
C VAL A 92 -14.76 2.28 20.13
N GLU A 93 -13.69 2.70 20.77
CA GLU A 93 -13.54 4.08 21.24
C GLU A 93 -13.10 5.03 20.12
N ASN A 94 -13.50 6.30 20.20
CA ASN A 94 -13.02 7.37 19.31
C ASN A 94 -13.18 7.07 17.81
N LEU A 95 -14.29 6.45 17.43
CA LEU A 95 -14.68 6.22 16.03
C LEU A 95 -15.80 7.18 15.63
N LYS A 96 -15.63 7.87 14.51
CA LYS A 96 -16.69 8.67 13.90
C LYS A 96 -17.53 7.80 12.99
N TRP A 97 -18.62 7.25 13.52
CA TRP A 97 -19.49 6.31 12.82
C TRP A 97 -19.99 6.87 11.49
N GLU A 98 -20.38 8.14 11.45
CA GLU A 98 -20.80 8.88 10.26
C GLU A 98 -19.72 9.03 9.19
N SER A 99 -18.46 8.79 9.55
CA SER A 99 -17.32 8.82 8.64
C SER A 99 -16.97 7.44 8.07
N ILE A 100 -17.67 6.37 8.48
CA ILE A 100 -17.56 5.07 7.82
C ILE A 100 -18.33 5.14 6.50
N THR A 101 -17.61 5.17 5.38
CA THR A 101 -18.21 5.35 4.05
C THR A 101 -18.05 4.14 3.15
N LEU A 102 -17.04 3.30 3.40
CA LEU A 102 -16.70 2.14 2.59
C LEU A 102 -16.57 0.89 3.45
N LYS A 103 -16.89 -0.25 2.85
CA LYS A 103 -16.67 -1.59 3.37
C LYS A 103 -15.80 -2.34 2.38
N MET A 104 -14.78 -3.01 2.90
CA MET A 104 -13.82 -3.79 2.15
C MET A 104 -13.90 -5.25 2.60
N GLN A 105 -14.03 -6.18 1.66
CA GLN A 105 -14.13 -7.62 1.92
C GLN A 105 -13.00 -8.38 1.25
N ILE A 106 -12.32 -9.22 2.03
CA ILE A 106 -11.16 -10.01 1.58
C ILE A 106 -11.24 -11.46 2.09
N PRO A 107 -11.21 -12.49 1.22
CA PRO A 107 -11.37 -12.38 -0.23
C PRO A 107 -12.79 -11.90 -0.60
N CYS A 108 -13.09 -11.71 -1.88
CA CYS A 108 -14.43 -11.36 -2.32
C CYS A 108 -15.47 -12.44 -1.95
N PRO A 109 -16.70 -12.06 -1.59
CA PRO A 109 -17.76 -12.94 -1.08
C PRO A 109 -18.24 -14.05 -2.04
N ASN A 110 -18.04 -13.89 -3.35
CA ASN A 110 -18.48 -14.89 -4.33
C ASN A 110 -17.56 -16.12 -4.44
N HIS A 111 -16.52 -16.22 -3.60
CA HIS A 111 -15.65 -17.39 -3.57
C HIS A 111 -16.17 -18.48 -2.64
N LYS A 112 -16.02 -19.73 -3.09
CA LYS A 112 -16.49 -20.96 -2.39
C LYS A 112 -15.86 -21.18 -1.01
N THR A 113 -14.97 -20.31 -0.57
CA THR A 113 -14.44 -20.26 0.79
C THR A 113 -15.27 -19.27 1.62
N ASN A 114 -16.12 -19.79 2.50
CA ASN A 114 -17.11 -19.04 3.30
C ASN A 114 -16.54 -18.04 4.34
N LYS A 115 -15.24 -17.73 4.35
CA LYS A 115 -14.61 -16.87 5.37
C LYS A 115 -14.01 -15.63 4.72
N THR A 116 -14.85 -14.63 4.45
CA THR A 116 -14.39 -13.27 4.15
C THR A 116 -14.10 -12.53 5.45
N ARG A 117 -13.09 -11.67 5.43
CA ARG A 117 -12.86 -10.65 6.46
C ARG A 117 -13.47 -9.36 5.98
N ASP A 118 -14.28 -8.76 6.85
CA ASP A 118 -14.91 -7.48 6.60
C ASP A 118 -14.10 -6.39 7.33
N TYR A 119 -13.70 -5.36 6.59
CA TYR A 119 -13.07 -4.16 7.10
C TYR A 119 -13.93 -2.95 6.74
N TYR A 120 -14.39 -2.22 7.73
CA TYR A 120 -15.07 -0.93 7.52
C TYR A 120 -14.02 0.18 7.50
N LEU A 121 -14.18 1.16 6.60
CA LEU A 121 -13.20 2.21 6.39
C LEU A 121 -13.76 3.54 6.91
N GLU A 122 -13.22 4.01 8.03
CA GLU A 122 -13.43 5.36 8.55
C GLU A 122 -12.63 6.34 7.70
N LYS A 123 -13.32 7.20 6.94
CA LYS A 123 -12.71 8.28 6.18
C LYS A 123 -12.17 9.34 7.12
N LEU A 124 -10.87 9.62 7.04
CA LEU A 124 -10.21 10.63 7.87
C LEU A 124 -10.14 11.99 7.16
N GLU A 125 -9.79 11.96 5.88
CA GLU A 125 -9.56 13.14 5.05
C GLU A 125 -10.14 12.93 3.63
N GLY A 126 -10.19 14.00 2.84
CA GLY A 126 -10.69 13.97 1.46
C GLY A 126 -9.68 13.47 0.41
N ASP A 127 -8.50 13.03 0.85
CA ASP A 127 -7.37 12.66 -0.01
C ASP A 127 -7.22 11.15 -0.22
N GLY A 128 -8.10 10.35 0.39
CA GLY A 128 -8.01 8.89 0.37
C GLY A 128 -7.39 8.31 1.64
N SER A 129 -7.29 9.10 2.70
CA SER A 129 -6.95 8.63 4.04
C SER A 129 -8.12 7.91 4.72
N TYR A 130 -7.86 6.67 5.13
CA TYR A 130 -8.79 5.86 5.90
C TYR A 130 -8.14 5.27 7.15
N ARG A 131 -8.99 4.88 8.09
CA ARG A 131 -8.65 3.95 9.17
C ARG A 131 -9.53 2.73 9.04
N THR A 132 -8.92 1.55 9.04
CA THR A 132 -9.65 0.28 8.98
C THR A 132 -10.30 -0.03 10.32
N LEU A 133 -11.42 -0.72 10.28
CA LEU A 133 -12.09 -1.35 11.41
C LEU A 133 -12.40 -2.78 11.00
N GLN A 134 -11.56 -3.72 11.43
CA GLN A 134 -11.77 -5.14 11.17
C GLN A 134 -12.90 -5.66 12.06
N ILE A 135 -13.83 -6.43 11.46
CA ILE A 135 -14.87 -7.11 12.22
C ILE A 135 -14.39 -8.51 12.59
N PRO A 136 -14.33 -8.85 13.90
CA PRO A 136 -14.04 -10.21 14.33
C PRO A 136 -15.10 -11.19 13.80
N PRO A 137 -14.76 -12.46 13.55
CA PRO A 137 -15.75 -13.47 13.23
C PRO A 137 -16.85 -13.56 14.30
N SER A 138 -18.10 -13.78 13.89
CA SER A 138 -19.26 -13.85 14.80
C SER A 138 -19.16 -14.94 15.88
N THR A 139 -18.22 -15.88 15.73
CA THR A 139 -17.94 -16.94 16.69
C THR A 139 -17.03 -16.51 17.84
N VAL A 140 -16.44 -15.32 17.79
CA VAL A 140 -15.51 -14.82 18.81
C VAL A 140 -16.26 -13.95 19.82
N LYS A 141 -15.92 -14.10 21.11
CA LYS A 141 -16.41 -13.19 22.15
C LYS A 141 -15.69 -11.85 21.99
N LEU A 142 -16.44 -10.78 21.72
CA LEU A 142 -15.89 -9.44 21.49
C LEU A 142 -15.18 -8.91 22.74
N ASP A 143 -13.90 -8.56 22.57
CA ASP A 143 -13.10 -7.78 23.51
C ASP A 143 -12.65 -6.46 22.86
N LEU A 144 -12.36 -5.44 23.67
CA LEU A 144 -11.80 -4.15 23.22
C LEU A 144 -10.50 -4.35 22.42
N SER A 145 -9.68 -5.32 22.82
CA SER A 145 -8.39 -5.63 22.17
C SER A 145 -8.55 -6.20 20.74
N ASP A 146 -9.74 -6.66 20.37
CA ASP A 146 -9.97 -7.30 19.07
C ASP A 146 -10.17 -6.28 17.94
N PHE A 147 -10.46 -5.03 18.28
CA PHE A 147 -10.75 -3.96 17.33
C PHE A 147 -9.50 -3.15 16.99
N ASN A 148 -8.54 -3.83 16.35
CA ASN A 148 -7.37 -3.16 15.79
C ASN A 148 -7.78 -2.32 14.58
N ARG A 149 -7.26 -1.10 14.55
CA ARG A 149 -7.55 -0.12 13.52
C ARG A 149 -6.27 0.40 12.90
N TYR A 150 -6.07 0.13 11.62
CA TYR A 150 -4.83 0.46 10.92
C TYR A 150 -5.05 1.61 9.93
N PRO A 151 -4.10 2.56 9.84
CA PRO A 151 -4.15 3.58 8.80
C PRO A 151 -3.96 2.95 7.43
N MET A 152 -4.77 3.39 6.47
CA MET A 152 -4.74 2.91 5.10
C MET A 152 -4.90 4.09 4.15
N ARG A 153 -4.26 4.02 2.99
CA ARG A 153 -4.43 5.02 1.93
C ARG A 153 -4.92 4.38 0.64
N LEU A 154 -5.91 5.00 0.00
CA LEU A 154 -6.41 4.61 -1.31
C LEU A 154 -6.09 5.69 -2.34
N LYS A 155 -5.69 5.27 -3.54
CA LYS A 155 -5.35 6.15 -4.65
C LYS A 155 -5.78 5.56 -5.97
N ALA A 156 -6.50 6.35 -6.77
CA ALA A 156 -6.74 6.00 -8.16
C ALA A 156 -5.46 6.23 -8.96
N ILE A 157 -5.00 5.21 -9.68
CA ILE A 157 -3.82 5.30 -10.53
C ILE A 157 -4.27 5.17 -11.98
N GLU A 158 -4.06 6.23 -12.76
CA GLU A 158 -4.38 6.30 -14.19
C GLU A 158 -5.85 5.97 -14.52
N SER A 159 -6.75 6.14 -13.55
CA SER A 159 -8.19 5.80 -13.63
C SER A 159 -8.51 4.33 -13.90
N GLN A 160 -7.50 3.46 -13.97
CA GLN A 160 -7.65 2.03 -14.31
C GLN A 160 -7.28 1.11 -13.14
N TYR A 161 -6.42 1.59 -12.25
CA TYR A 161 -5.89 0.81 -11.13
C TYR A 161 -6.23 1.47 -9.80
N LEU A 162 -6.29 0.63 -8.77
CA LEU A 162 -6.37 1.08 -7.39
C LEU A 162 -5.05 0.76 -6.69
N GLY A 163 -4.39 1.82 -6.23
CA GLY A 163 -3.32 1.72 -5.25
C GLY A 163 -3.92 1.66 -3.84
N MET A 164 -3.53 0.66 -3.07
CA MET A 164 -3.90 0.53 -1.66
C MET A 164 -2.63 0.38 -0.84
N MET A 165 -2.39 1.30 0.08
CA MET A 165 -1.26 1.24 1.00
C MET A 165 -1.73 0.86 2.39
N ASP A 166 -1.19 -0.23 2.92
CA ASP A 166 -1.23 -0.51 4.36
C ASP A 166 -0.10 0.28 5.02
N CYS A 167 -0.46 1.28 5.84
CA CYS A 167 0.53 2.15 6.46
C CYS A 167 1.20 1.53 7.69
N HIS A 168 0.67 0.44 8.24
CA HIS A 168 1.30 -0.30 9.33
C HIS A 168 2.50 -1.07 8.80
N GLU A 169 2.27 -1.86 7.76
CA GLU A 169 3.30 -2.71 7.16
C GLU A 169 4.11 -1.99 6.06
N LYS A 170 3.71 -0.77 5.69
CA LYS A 170 4.31 0.06 4.62
C LYS A 170 4.32 -0.63 3.25
N PHE A 171 3.36 -1.52 3.00
CA PHE A 171 3.18 -2.20 1.73
C PHE A 171 2.16 -1.50 0.85
N VAL A 172 2.47 -1.41 -0.45
CA VAL A 172 1.56 -0.88 -1.47
C VAL A 172 1.12 -2.02 -2.39
N PHE A 173 -0.18 -2.21 -2.49
CA PHE A 173 -0.81 -3.11 -3.44
C PHE A 173 -1.32 -2.32 -4.64
N ILE A 174 -0.97 -2.77 -5.85
CA ILE A 174 -1.56 -2.28 -7.09
C ILE A 174 -2.55 -3.32 -7.58
N MET A 175 -3.80 -2.90 -7.72
CA MET A 175 -4.92 -3.76 -8.08
C MET A 175 -5.59 -3.30 -9.37
N GLY A 176 -6.05 -4.26 -10.17
CA GLY A 176 -6.79 -4.02 -11.40
C GLY A 176 -8.21 -4.59 -11.34
N ARG A 177 -9.06 -4.15 -12.26
CA ARG A 177 -10.43 -4.65 -12.36
C ARG A 177 -10.48 -6.09 -12.88
N GLU A 178 -9.62 -6.41 -13.84
CA GLU A 178 -9.52 -7.76 -14.43
C GLU A 178 -8.51 -8.62 -13.68
N GLN A 179 -8.79 -9.92 -13.56
CA GLN A 179 -7.78 -10.88 -13.11
C GLN A 179 -6.69 -11.01 -14.18
N PRO A 180 -5.40 -11.01 -13.80
CA PRO A 180 -4.33 -11.30 -14.74
C PRO A 180 -4.33 -12.80 -15.07
N GLU A 181 -5.22 -13.23 -15.96
CA GLU A 181 -5.31 -14.62 -16.44
C GLU A 181 -4.11 -14.95 -17.35
N GLY A 182 -2.94 -15.18 -16.76
CA GLY A 182 -1.73 -15.59 -17.47
C GLY A 182 -1.11 -14.53 -18.40
N LYS A 183 -1.75 -13.37 -18.58
CA LYS A 183 -1.19 -12.22 -19.30
C LYS A 183 -0.01 -11.65 -18.53
N ASP A 184 1.10 -11.42 -19.23
CA ASP A 184 2.21 -10.71 -18.63
C ASP A 184 1.80 -9.27 -18.32
N ILE A 185 2.14 -8.84 -17.11
CA ILE A 185 2.05 -7.45 -16.68
C ILE A 185 2.84 -6.62 -17.69
N ASP A 186 2.25 -5.57 -18.24
CA ASP A 186 2.97 -4.71 -19.16
C ASP A 186 4.16 -4.01 -18.47
N GLU A 187 5.16 -3.58 -19.24
CA GLU A 187 6.37 -2.96 -18.69
C GLU A 187 6.10 -1.65 -17.91
N ARG A 188 4.98 -0.98 -18.19
CA ARG A 188 4.59 0.24 -17.48
C ARG A 188 4.09 -0.10 -16.07
N LEU A 189 3.23 -1.10 -15.96
CA LEU A 189 2.69 -1.59 -14.71
C LEU A 189 3.78 -2.31 -13.90
N LYS A 190 4.72 -3.02 -14.52
CA LYS A 190 5.92 -3.53 -13.83
C LYS A 190 6.75 -2.42 -13.21
N LYS A 191 7.06 -1.36 -13.97
CA LYS A 191 7.79 -0.19 -13.44
C LYS A 191 7.01 0.49 -12.31
N MET A 192 5.69 0.57 -12.43
CA MET A 192 4.84 1.13 -11.39
C MET A 192 4.92 0.27 -10.12
N ILE A 193 4.78 -1.05 -10.24
CA ILE A 193 4.96 -1.98 -9.12
C ILE A 193 6.34 -1.81 -8.51
N GLN A 194 7.42 -1.79 -9.30
CA GLN A 194 8.79 -1.60 -8.80
C GLN A 194 8.99 -0.27 -8.05
N VAL A 195 8.36 0.82 -8.50
CA VAL A 195 8.42 2.13 -7.82
C VAL A 195 7.72 2.09 -6.46
N TYR A 196 6.66 1.30 -6.33
CA TYR A 196 5.89 1.18 -5.09
C TYR A 196 6.26 -0.04 -4.24
N TRP A 197 7.09 -0.94 -4.79
CA TRP A 197 7.60 -2.19 -4.22
C TRP A 197 8.99 -2.47 -4.82
N PRO A 198 10.05 -1.78 -4.39
CA PRO A 198 11.38 -2.19 -4.80
C PRO A 198 11.67 -3.53 -4.11
N GLU A 199 12.18 -4.49 -4.89
CA GLU A 199 12.71 -5.75 -4.34
C GLU A 199 13.90 -5.38 -3.44
N GLU A 200 13.83 -5.75 -2.16
CA GLU A 200 15.01 -5.75 -1.27
C GLU A 200 15.99 -6.86 -1.67
#